data_AF-A0A0D0KSJ1-F1
#
_entry.id   AF-A0A0D0KSJ1-F1
#
_cell.length_a   1.000
_cell.length_b   1.000
_cell.length_c   1.000
_cell.angle_alpha   90.00
_cell.angle_beta   90.00
_cell.angle_gamma   90.00
#
_symmetry.space_group_name_H-M   'P 1'
#
loop_
_entity.id
_entity.type
_entity.pdbx_description
1 polymer ?
#
loop_
_entity_poly.entity_id
_entity_poly.type
_entity_poly.pdbx_seq_one_letter_code
_entity_poly.pdbx_strand_id
1 'polypeptide(L)' 'SPIQSSFVAGLALDDGRLLLASQDGELVHVAQQSIEPLGRLSGSAIASLAESAEGQLLGAGLGGVRAPLTIP' A
#
# COMPACT_ATOMS: atom_id res chain seq x y z
N SER A 1 20.67 4.53 7.63
CA SER A 1 19.68 5.61 7.42
C SER A 1 18.34 5.16 7.90
N PRO A 2 17.53 6.02 8.55
CA PRO A 2 16.10 5.77 8.61
C PRO A 2 15.59 5.66 7.16
N ILE A 3 14.71 4.71 6.89
CA ILE A 3 14.10 4.51 5.58
C ILE A 3 13.36 5.82 5.25
N GLN A 4 13.93 6.67 4.39
CA GLN A 4 13.17 7.74 3.72
C GLN A 4 12.37 7.08 2.59
N SER A 5 11.45 6.18 2.94
CA SER A 5 10.46 5.69 1.99
C SER A 5 9.54 6.87 1.74
N SER A 6 9.69 7.50 0.58
CA SER A 6 8.70 8.46 0.12
C SER A 6 7.43 7.68 -0.21
N PHE A 7 6.36 7.94 0.53
CA PHE A 7 5.04 7.39 0.22
C PHE A 7 4.51 8.07 -1.02
N VAL A 8 4.06 7.28 -1.99
CA VAL A 8 3.63 7.73 -3.32
C VAL A 8 2.15 7.48 -3.58
N ALA A 9 1.53 6.60 -2.80
CA ALA A 9 0.10 6.37 -2.82
C ALA A 9 -0.42 6.14 -1.40
N GLY A 10 -1.66 6.57 -1.16
CA GLY A 10 -2.35 6.38 0.11
C GLY A 10 -3.82 6.08 -0.13
N LEU A 11 -4.39 5.25 0.74
CA LEU A 11 -5.80 4.87 0.74
C LEU A 11 -6.32 4.96 2.18
N ALA A 12 -7.43 5.66 2.38
CA ALA A 12 -8.16 5.60 3.65
C ALA A 12 -9.05 4.36 3.65
N LEU A 13 -8.98 3.59 4.73
CA LEU A 13 -9.80 2.39 4.94
C LEU A 13 -11.03 2.74 5.78
N ASP A 14 -12.09 1.95 5.64
CA ASP A 14 -13.36 2.15 6.36
C ASP A 14 -13.23 2.05 7.89
N ASP A 15 -12.18 1.36 8.37
CA ASP A 15 -11.87 1.24 9.81
C ASP A 15 -11.07 2.43 10.37
N GLY A 16 -10.84 3.47 9.56
CA GLY A 16 -10.15 4.69 9.95
C GLY A 16 -8.63 4.61 9.91
N ARG A 17 -8.06 3.48 9.46
CA ARG A 17 -6.62 3.37 9.16
C ARG A 17 -6.30 3.94 7.78
N LEU A 18 -5.02 4.21 7.56
CA LEU A 18 -4.47 4.51 6.23
C LEU A 18 -3.60 3.36 5.76
N LEU A 19 -3.76 2.95 4.51
CA LEU A 19 -2.79 2.13 3.80
C LEU A 19 -1.90 3.04 2.97
N LEU A 20 -0.58 3.00 3.21
CA LEU A 20 0.40 3.76 2.44
C LEU A 20 1.30 2.82 1.65
N ALA A 21 1.62 3.21 0.41
CA ALA A 21 2.61 2.55 -0.43
C ALA A 21 3.80 3.46 -0.69
N SER A 22 5.02 2.94 -0.51
CA SER A 22 6.25 3.63 -0.90
C SER A 22 6.57 3.43 -2.38
N GLN A 23 7.43 4.29 -2.91
CA GLN A 23 7.97 4.13 -4.28
C GLN A 23 8.61 2.76 -4.49
N ASP A 24 9.22 2.20 -3.44
CA ASP A 24 9.90 0.91 -3.45
C ASP A 24 8.96 -0.29 -3.30
N GLY A 25 7.66 -0.04 -3.21
CA GLY A 25 6.61 -1.05 -3.08
C GLY A 25 6.37 -1.51 -1.64
N GLU A 26 6.95 -0.85 -0.63
CA GLU A 26 6.61 -1.14 0.77
C GLU A 26 5.17 -0.72 1.05
N LEU A 27 4.43 -1.57 1.74
CA LEU A 27 3.08 -1.30 2.22
C LEU A 27 3.08 -1.22 3.74
N VAL A 28 2.45 -0.19 4.28
CA VAL A 28 2.25 -0.03 5.72
C VAL A 28 0.82 0.37 6.03
N HIS A 29 0.26 -0.17 7.10
CA HIS A 29 -0.89 0.42 7.77
C HIS A 29 -0.44 1.49 8.74
N VAL A 30 -1.12 2.63 8.74
CA VAL A 30 -0.95 3.70 9.70
C VAL A 30 -2.25 3.87 10.46
N ALA A 31 -2.18 3.69 11.77
CA ALA A 31 -3.20 4.08 12.71
C ALA A 31 -2.70 5.28 13.53
N GLN A 32 -3.57 5.87 14.36
CA GLN A 32 -3.25 7.09 15.13
C GLN A 32 -1.93 7.03 15.91
N GLN A 33 -1.54 5.85 16.39
CA GLN A 33 -0.35 5.68 17.26
C GLN A 33 0.56 4.54 16.80
N SER A 34 0.34 3.97 15.62
CA SER A 34 1.13 2.83 15.15
C SER A 34 1.31 2.83 13.65
N ILE A 35 2.46 2.32 13.22
CA ILE A 35 2.77 2.00 11.84
C ILE A 35 3.08 0.51 11.81
N GLU A 36 2.28 -0.24 11.07
CA GLU A 36 2.40 -1.68 10.92
C GLU A 36 2.84 -2.01 9.49
N PRO A 37 4.03 -2.60 9.31
CA PRO A 37 4.46 -3.06 7.99
C PRO A 37 3.60 -4.25 7.57
N LEU A 38 3.07 -4.17 6.36
CA LEU A 38 2.29 -5.25 5.77
C LEU A 38 3.18 -6.13 4.90
N GLY A 39 4.08 -5.52 4.14
CA GLY A 39 4.99 -6.27 3.30
C GLY A 39 5.46 -5.42 2.14
N ARG A 40 5.93 -6.10 1.10
CA ARG A 40 6.45 -5.45 -0.09
C ARG A 40 5.86 -6.06 -1.35
N LEU A 41 5.35 -5.22 -2.22
CA LEU A 41 4.92 -5.62 -3.56
C LEU A 41 6.15 -5.68 -4.47
N SER A 42 6.43 -6.86 -5.01
CA SER A 42 7.54 -7.08 -5.93
C SER A 42 7.17 -6.64 -7.36
N GLY A 43 8.10 -5.97 -8.04
CA GLY A 43 8.13 -5.89 -9.51
C GLY A 43 7.71 -4.58 -10.18
N SER A 44 7.31 -3.53 -9.46
CA SER A 44 7.26 -2.15 -9.98
C SER A 44 6.82 -1.15 -8.91
N ALA A 45 7.13 0.13 -9.10
CA ALA A 45 6.62 1.20 -8.25
C ALA A 45 5.09 1.27 -8.30
N ILE A 46 4.46 1.35 -7.14
CA ILE A 46 3.01 1.57 -7.01
C ILE A 46 2.73 3.05 -7.25
N ALA A 47 1.74 3.34 -8.09
CA ALA A 47 1.30 4.71 -8.36
C ALA A 47 -0.07 5.01 -7.73
N SER A 48 -0.87 3.99 -7.44
CA SER A 48 -2.19 4.13 -6.83
C SER A 48 -2.61 2.87 -6.07
N LEU A 49 -3.48 3.08 -5.09
CA LEU A 49 -4.12 2.06 -4.28
C LEU A 49 -5.64 2.23 -4.39
N ALA A 50 -6.37 1.13 -4.34
CA ALA A 50 -7.83 1.12 -4.26
C ALA A 50 -8.30 -0.08 -3.44
N GLU A 51 -9.52 -0.02 -2.96
CA GLU A 51 -10.23 -1.16 -2.36
C GLU A 51 -11.43 -1.49 -3.24
N SER A 52 -11.62 -2.78 -3.53
CA SER A 52 -12.79 -3.26 -4.29
C SER A 52 -14.04 -3.26 -3.41
N ALA A 53 -15.21 -3.43 -4.01
CA ALA A 53 -16.48 -3.52 -3.26
C ALA A 53 -16.52 -4.72 -2.30
N GLU A 54 -15.72 -5.75 -2.58
CA GLU A 54 -15.54 -6.97 -1.81
C GLU A 54 -14.46 -6.84 -0.73
N GLY A 55 -13.88 -5.64 -0.55
CA GLY A 55 -12.84 -5.36 0.44
C GLY A 55 -11.45 -5.82 0.01
N GLN A 56 -11.23 -6.06 -1.29
CA GLN A 56 -9.91 -6.48 -1.78
C GLN A 56 -9.05 -5.25 -2.06
N LEU A 57 -7.84 -5.23 -1.50
CA LEU A 57 -6.86 -4.21 -1.84
C LEU A 57 -6.30 -4.45 -3.25
N LEU A 58 -6.25 -3.38 -4.03
CA LEU A 58 -5.78 -3.33 -5.41
C LEU A 58 -4.66 -2.29 -5.50
N GLY A 59 -3.62 -2.60 -6.28
CA GLY A 59 -2.54 -1.65 -6.57
C GLY A 59 -2.31 -1.54 -8.06
N ALA A 60 -2.06 -0.33 -8.56
CA ALA A 60 -1.69 -0.12 -9.96
C ALA A 60 -0.42 0.71 -10.07
N GLY A 61 0.42 0.36 -11.04
CA GLY A 61 1.70 1.02 -11.29
C GLY A 61 2.21 0.74 -12.70
N LEU A 62 3.50 1.03 -12.94
CA LEU A 62 4.12 0.90 -14.26
C LEU A 62 4.18 -0.55 -14.77
N GLY A 63 4.07 -1.53 -13.88
CA GLY A 63 3.97 -2.95 -14.22
C GLY A 63 2.55 -3.46 -14.48
N GLY A 64 1.55 -2.58 -14.50
CA GLY A 64 0.13 -2.93 -14.63
C GLY A 64 -0.65 -2.92 -13.30
N VAL A 65 -1.83 -3.54 -13.30
CA VAL A 65 -2.70 -3.67 -12.13
C VAL A 65 -2.40 -5.00 -11.42
N ARG A 66 -2.31 -4.97 -10.09
CA ARG A 66 -2.19 -6.14 -9.22
C ARG A 66 -3.39 -6.23 -8.30
N ALA A 67 -4.04 -7.39 -8.34
CA ALA A 67 -5.26 -7.71 -7.62
C ALA A 67 -5.32 -9.22 -7.34
N PRO A 68 -5.71 -9.67 -6.13
CA PRO A 68 -5.64 -8.90 -4.89
C PRO A 68 -4.16 -8.64 -4.51
N LEU A 69 -3.90 -7.59 -3.73
CA LEU A 69 -2.60 -7.41 -3.10
C LEU A 69 -2.43 -8.51 -2.04
N THR A 70 -1.71 -9.57 -2.38
CA THR A 70 -1.35 -10.61 -1.42
C THR A 70 -0.25 -10.07 -0.52
N ILE A 71 -0.63 -9.75 0.70
CA ILE A 71 0.29 -9.39 1.78
C ILE A 71 0.68 -10.73 2.45
N PRO A 72 1.97 -11.11 2.48
CA PRO A 72 2.42 -12.36 3.10
C PRO A 72 2.19 -12.39 4.61
#